data_AF-A0A8D8BIT8-F1
#
_entry.id   AF-A0A8D8BIT8-F1
#
_cell.length_a   1.000
_cell.length_b   1.000
_cell.length_c   1.000
_cell.angle_alpha   90.00
_cell.angle_beta   90.00
_cell.angle_gamma   90.00
#
_symmetry.space_group_name_H-M   'P 1'
#
loop_
_entity.id
_entity.type
_entity.pdbx_description
1 polymer ?
#
loop_
_entity_poly.entity_id
_entity_poly.type
_entity_poly.pdbx_seq_one_letter_code
_entity_poly.pdbx_strand_id
1 'polypeptide(L)'
;MLLERFHMVASSTVFLLTVGLLAELASGLVENSNDTKTSSGSYAVGRFPFLMPKVIPYKPELYLCTPVKVDYTKSYYIVGFEPNATMATAHHMLLYGCGAPGSESAVWNCGEMAKSDPDGKEEVGSPCGTGSSSQIIYAWARDAPKLELPESVGFKVGKDSPIKYIVLQVHYAHIDKFKDGTTYDDSGIFLHYTLKTMTKQAGVLLLGTGGYIPPNKVEHMETLCDIRENKTIHPFAYRTHTHSLGRVVSGYRVRVDEQGTDHWTRLGKRDPLTPQMFYPVESTEPILYKDRLAARCTMESNRNTITNIGATNNDEMCNFYLMYYVENDEPLSMKYCFSNGP
;
A
#
# COMPACT_ATOMS: atom_id res chain seq x y z
N MET A 1 23.36 19.79 35.84
CA MET A 1 24.83 19.66 35.79
C MET A 1 25.08 18.19 35.43
N LEU A 2 25.36 17.72 34.23
CA LEU A 2 25.84 18.27 32.96
C LEU A 2 24.89 17.79 31.83
N LEU A 3 24.74 18.63 30.79
CA LEU A 3 24.14 18.29 29.50
C LEU A 3 25.23 17.62 28.64
N GLU A 4 25.02 16.39 28.16
CA GLU A 4 25.79 15.86 27.02
C GLU A 4 24.95 16.01 25.74
N ARG A 5 25.49 16.77 24.79
CA ARG A 5 24.94 16.97 23.44
C ARG A 5 25.43 15.84 22.54
N PHE A 6 24.51 15.13 21.87
CA PHE A 6 24.84 14.25 20.75
C PHE A 6 24.76 15.04 19.43
N HIS A 7 25.84 15.02 18.64
CA HIS A 7 25.92 15.53 17.28
C HIS A 7 25.61 14.41 16.27
N MET A 8 24.80 14.73 15.27
CA MET A 8 24.64 13.96 14.03
C MET A 8 25.78 14.38 13.08
N VAL A 9 26.65 13.45 12.68
CA VAL A 9 27.75 13.72 11.74
C VAL A 9 27.30 13.35 10.34
N ALA A 10 27.14 14.36 9.47
CA ALA A 10 27.18 14.18 8.02
C ALA A 10 28.65 14.20 7.58
N SER A 11 29.06 13.19 6.81
CA SER A 11 30.40 13.10 6.24
C SER A 11 30.59 14.15 5.14
N SER A 12 31.48 15.12 5.34
CA SER A 12 32.21 15.86 4.29
C SER A 12 33.29 16.75 4.93
N THR A 13 34.56 16.44 4.68
CA THR A 13 35.75 17.26 4.99
C THR A 13 35.77 18.52 4.09
N VAL A 14 35.63 19.75 4.62
CA VAL A 14 36.68 20.74 5.04
C VAL A 14 37.32 21.48 3.82
N PHE A 15 37.50 22.81 3.68
CA PHE A 15 37.74 24.03 4.51
C PHE A 15 37.25 25.24 3.64
N LEU A 16 36.60 26.32 4.13
CA LEU A 16 37.24 27.59 4.56
C LEU A 16 36.24 28.60 5.15
N LEU A 17 36.59 29.10 6.34
CA LEU A 17 36.36 30.41 6.97
C LEU A 17 35.27 31.36 6.43
N THR A 18 34.33 31.74 7.29
CA THR A 18 34.21 33.13 7.80
C THR A 18 33.23 33.21 8.98
N VAL A 19 33.57 34.08 9.92
CA VAL A 19 32.96 34.27 11.24
C VAL A 19 31.82 35.31 11.16
N GLY A 20 30.71 35.03 11.82
CA GLY A 20 29.80 36.05 12.39
C GLY A 20 28.46 36.24 11.68
N LEU A 21 27.36 35.75 12.27
CA LEU A 21 26.37 36.58 13.00
C LEU A 21 25.29 35.67 13.62
N LEU A 22 24.87 36.04 14.83
CA LEU A 22 23.94 35.32 15.70
C LEU A 22 22.46 35.42 15.28
N ALA A 23 21.76 34.31 15.55
CA ALA A 23 20.41 34.19 16.11
C ALA A 23 19.24 35.00 15.52
N GLU A 24 18.29 34.30 14.89
CA GLU A 24 16.85 34.27 15.23
C GLU A 24 16.09 33.34 14.26
N LEU A 25 14.89 32.89 14.66
CA LEU A 25 13.95 31.98 13.97
C LEU A 25 14.04 30.48 14.32
N ALA A 26 13.82 30.18 15.59
CA ALA A 26 13.17 28.93 16.00
C ALA A 26 11.87 29.29 16.75
N SER A 27 10.75 29.32 16.03
CA SER A 27 9.38 29.35 16.58
C SER A 27 8.40 29.07 15.44
N GLY A 28 7.70 27.93 15.48
CA GLY A 28 6.69 27.62 14.46
C GLY A 28 6.24 26.17 14.36
N LEU A 29 6.06 25.46 15.47
CA LEU A 29 5.14 24.31 15.51
C LEU A 29 3.90 24.77 16.26
N VAL A 30 2.95 25.31 15.52
CA VAL A 30 1.61 25.62 16.03
C VAL A 30 0.81 24.32 16.00
N GLU A 31 0.49 23.79 17.19
CA GLU A 31 -0.58 22.82 17.38
C GLU A 31 -1.91 23.50 17.07
N ASN A 32 -2.53 23.15 15.95
CA ASN A 32 -3.94 23.44 15.71
C ASN A 32 -4.75 22.18 16.03
N SER A 33 -5.26 22.10 17.26
CA SER A 33 -6.27 21.12 17.66
C SER A 33 -7.68 21.70 17.39
N ASN A 34 -8.28 21.33 16.25
CA ASN A 34 -9.72 21.47 16.07
C ASN A 34 -10.38 20.14 16.47
N ASP A 35 -10.88 20.13 17.69
CA ASP A 35 -11.43 18.99 18.41
C ASP A 35 -12.93 18.82 18.05
N THR A 36 -13.25 18.03 17.01
CA THR A 36 -14.61 17.53 16.80
C THR A 36 -14.84 16.28 17.63
N LYS A 37 -15.42 16.48 18.82
CA LYS A 37 -15.86 15.39 19.71
C LYS A 37 -17.07 14.65 19.14
N THR A 38 -16.89 13.36 18.88
CA THR A 38 -17.99 12.38 18.89
C THR A 38 -17.52 11.19 19.74
N SER A 39 -18.33 10.82 20.73
CA SER A 39 -17.94 9.90 21.80
C SER A 39 -18.03 8.42 21.41
N SER A 40 -16.88 7.78 21.16
CA SER A 40 -16.54 6.45 21.69
C SER A 40 -15.01 6.37 21.83
N GLY A 41 -14.51 5.97 22.99
CA GLY A 41 -13.11 5.54 23.17
C GLY A 41 -11.96 6.46 22.72
N SER A 42 -12.16 7.77 22.63
CA SER A 42 -11.20 8.74 22.03
C SER A 42 -9.79 8.60 22.60
N TYR A 43 -8.89 8.10 21.77
CA TYR A 43 -7.45 8.15 21.98
C TYR A 43 -6.84 9.22 21.07
N ALA A 44 -5.69 9.76 21.44
CA ALA A 44 -5.01 10.75 20.61
C ALA A 44 -4.62 10.13 19.26
N VAL A 45 -5.06 10.76 18.18
CA VAL A 45 -4.71 10.42 16.79
C VAL A 45 -3.86 11.56 16.25
N GLY A 46 -2.61 11.27 15.92
CA GLY A 46 -1.71 12.15 15.21
C GLY A 46 -1.92 12.04 13.70
N ARG A 47 -1.52 13.09 12.97
CA ARG A 47 -1.60 13.16 11.50
C ARG A 47 -0.20 13.42 10.95
N PHE A 48 0.32 12.50 10.15
CA PHE A 48 1.67 12.60 9.55
C PHE A 48 1.56 12.83 8.04
N PRO A 49 2.14 13.92 7.50
CA PRO A 49 2.16 14.17 6.05
C PRO A 49 3.20 13.28 5.36
N PHE A 50 2.75 12.23 4.66
CA PHE A 50 3.62 11.42 3.82
C PHE A 50 3.40 11.77 2.36
N LEU A 51 4.14 12.77 1.89
CA LEU A 51 3.99 13.40 0.58
C LEU A 51 5.25 13.20 -0.27
N MET A 52 5.09 13.18 -1.60
CA MET A 52 6.23 13.24 -2.50
C MET A 52 7.07 14.51 -2.24
N PRO A 53 8.41 14.43 -2.28
CA PRO A 53 9.27 15.55 -1.92
C PRO A 53 9.43 16.54 -3.08
N LYS A 54 8.32 17.16 -3.51
CA LYS A 54 8.27 18.17 -4.60
C LYS A 54 8.92 17.68 -5.90
N VAL A 55 8.49 16.52 -6.36
CA VAL A 55 9.00 15.89 -7.59
C VAL A 55 8.49 16.62 -8.83
N ILE A 56 9.20 16.51 -9.96
CA ILE A 56 8.76 17.02 -11.26
C ILE A 56 8.71 15.83 -12.22
N PRO A 57 7.53 15.19 -12.38
CA PRO A 57 7.37 14.10 -13.33
C PRO A 57 7.64 14.56 -14.77
N TYR A 58 8.52 13.85 -15.47
CA TYR A 58 9.05 14.30 -16.77
C TYR A 58 8.68 13.38 -17.95
N LYS A 59 8.09 12.22 -17.68
CA LYS A 59 7.57 11.30 -18.70
C LYS A 59 6.24 10.67 -18.26
N PRO A 60 5.33 10.35 -19.20
CA PRO A 60 4.13 9.57 -18.90
C PRO A 60 4.48 8.18 -18.32
N GLU A 61 3.51 7.57 -17.63
CA GLU A 61 3.65 6.24 -17.01
C GLU A 61 4.85 6.15 -16.04
N LEU A 62 5.12 7.24 -15.31
CA LEU A 62 6.22 7.32 -14.35
C LEU A 62 5.75 6.90 -12.95
N TYR A 63 6.50 5.99 -12.32
CA TYR A 63 6.22 5.46 -11.00
C TYR A 63 7.33 5.88 -10.05
N LEU A 64 7.04 6.84 -9.19
CA LEU A 64 8.00 7.33 -8.21
C LEU A 64 7.72 6.71 -6.84
N CYS A 65 8.78 6.34 -6.14
CA CYS A 65 8.76 5.80 -4.79
C CYS A 65 9.52 6.73 -3.86
N THR A 66 9.00 6.94 -2.65
CA THR A 66 9.71 7.66 -1.59
C THR A 66 9.51 6.95 -0.24
N PRO A 67 10.55 6.81 0.61
CA PRO A 67 10.46 6.07 1.86
C PRO A 67 10.32 7.01 3.07
N VAL A 68 9.69 6.51 4.13
CA VAL A 68 9.85 7.05 5.49
C VAL A 68 10.29 5.95 6.43
N LYS A 69 11.32 6.23 7.22
CA LYS A 69 11.78 5.34 8.29
C LYS A 69 10.90 5.52 9.52
N VAL A 70 10.34 4.43 10.02
CA VAL A 70 9.57 4.43 11.26
C VAL A 70 10.53 4.42 12.45
N ASP A 71 10.26 5.25 13.47
CA ASP A 71 11.02 5.23 14.72
C ASP A 71 10.98 3.83 15.36
N TYR A 72 12.17 3.24 15.52
CA TYR A 72 12.35 1.86 15.98
C TYR A 72 12.19 1.71 17.50
N THR A 73 12.04 2.81 18.25
CA THR A 73 11.91 2.77 19.71
C THR A 73 10.47 2.62 20.18
N LYS A 74 9.49 2.90 19.30
CA LYS A 74 8.06 2.93 19.62
C LYS A 74 7.24 2.11 18.63
N SER A 75 6.13 1.57 19.11
CA SER A 75 5.10 0.96 18.26
C SER A 75 4.09 2.03 17.90
N TYR A 76 3.85 2.21 16.60
CA TYR A 76 2.82 3.09 16.08
C TYR A 76 1.73 2.22 15.42
N TYR A 77 0.50 2.70 15.45
CA TYR A 77 -0.64 2.05 14.81
C TYR A 77 -1.25 3.02 13.82
N ILE A 78 -1.23 2.68 12.53
CA ILE A 78 -1.90 3.46 11.49
C ILE A 78 -3.38 3.08 11.51
N VAL A 79 -4.24 4.06 11.74
CA VAL A 79 -5.69 3.90 11.95
C VAL A 79 -6.52 4.55 10.84
N GLY A 80 -5.89 5.29 9.94
CA GLY A 80 -6.58 5.92 8.81
C GLY A 80 -5.64 6.47 7.75
N PHE A 81 -6.20 6.68 6.56
CA PHE A 81 -5.50 7.15 5.37
C PHE A 81 -6.31 8.26 4.72
N GLU A 82 -5.73 9.45 4.63
CA GLU A 82 -6.35 10.62 4.01
C GLU A 82 -5.51 11.01 2.78
N PRO A 83 -6.01 10.80 1.55
CA PRO A 83 -5.26 11.10 0.35
C PRO A 83 -5.11 12.62 0.12
N ASN A 84 -3.93 13.02 -0.31
CA ASN A 84 -3.59 14.37 -0.77
C ASN A 84 -3.22 14.30 -2.26
N ALA A 85 -4.18 14.03 -3.11
CA ALA A 85 -3.96 13.98 -4.55
C ALA A 85 -5.28 14.21 -5.29
N THR A 86 -5.17 14.53 -6.57
CA THR A 86 -6.31 14.52 -7.50
C THR A 86 -5.96 13.66 -8.69
N MET A 87 -6.96 13.11 -9.37
CA MET A 87 -6.76 12.40 -10.65
C MET A 87 -6.11 13.25 -11.75
N ALA A 88 -6.08 14.58 -11.60
CA ALA A 88 -5.35 15.46 -12.50
C ALA A 88 -3.83 15.37 -12.34
N THR A 89 -3.32 14.81 -11.23
CA THR A 89 -1.88 14.70 -10.94
C THR A 89 -1.45 13.25 -10.75
N ALA A 90 -2.10 12.50 -9.87
CA ALA A 90 -1.78 11.11 -9.59
C ALA A 90 -2.88 10.19 -10.12
N HIS A 91 -2.51 9.19 -10.91
CA HIS A 91 -3.45 8.18 -11.41
C HIS A 91 -3.82 7.16 -10.32
N HIS A 92 -2.84 6.75 -9.50
CA HIS A 92 -3.05 6.00 -8.27
C HIS A 92 -1.85 6.15 -7.32
N MET A 93 -2.05 5.80 -6.05
CA MET A 93 -1.01 5.77 -5.02
C MET A 93 -1.08 4.48 -4.23
N LEU A 94 0.07 3.88 -3.94
CA LEU A 94 0.18 2.66 -3.11
C LEU A 94 1.09 2.93 -1.91
N LEU A 95 0.76 2.35 -0.76
CA LEU A 95 1.62 2.33 0.41
C LEU A 95 2.07 0.91 0.70
N TYR A 96 3.39 0.75 0.83
CA TYR A 96 4.03 -0.51 1.18
C TYR A 96 4.66 -0.42 2.57
N GLY A 97 4.49 -1.45 3.37
CA GLY A 97 5.24 -1.68 4.59
C GLY A 97 6.43 -2.56 4.31
N CYS A 98 7.64 -2.02 4.50
CA CYS A 98 8.88 -2.70 4.16
C CYS A 98 9.77 -2.93 5.39
N GLY A 99 10.57 -4.00 5.37
CA GLY A 99 11.69 -4.18 6.29
C GLY A 99 12.87 -3.26 5.95
N ALA A 100 13.12 -3.08 4.65
CA ALA A 100 14.06 -2.10 4.09
C ALA A 100 13.47 -1.55 2.77
N PRO A 101 13.70 -0.28 2.42
CA PRO A 101 13.25 0.26 1.13
C PRO A 101 14.05 -0.38 -0.01
N GLY A 102 13.52 -0.32 -1.24
CA GLY A 102 14.26 -0.83 -2.41
C GLY A 102 15.40 0.05 -2.89
N SER A 103 15.48 1.26 -2.37
CA SER A 103 16.56 2.21 -2.60
C SER A 103 16.79 3.05 -1.35
N GLU A 104 18.01 3.56 -1.17
CA GLU A 104 18.35 4.55 -0.14
C GLU A 104 18.10 5.99 -0.61
N SER A 105 17.81 6.19 -1.89
CA SER A 105 17.50 7.49 -2.47
C SER A 105 16.20 8.07 -1.91
N ALA A 106 16.14 9.40 -1.82
CA ALA A 106 14.94 10.10 -1.35
C ALA A 106 13.73 9.85 -2.26
N VAL A 107 13.99 9.70 -3.57
CA VAL A 107 13.03 9.29 -4.60
C VAL A 107 13.73 8.39 -5.59
N TRP A 108 13.06 7.31 -6.02
CA TRP A 108 13.53 6.44 -7.10
C TRP A 108 12.36 5.99 -7.99
N ASN A 109 12.67 5.43 -9.15
CA ASN A 109 11.67 4.81 -10.00
C ASN A 109 11.35 3.41 -9.48
N CYS A 110 10.08 3.16 -9.15
CA CYS A 110 9.65 1.90 -8.53
C CYS A 110 9.82 0.65 -9.42
N GLY A 111 10.19 0.81 -10.70
CA GLY A 111 10.58 -0.28 -11.59
C GLY A 111 9.44 -1.20 -12.06
N GLU A 112 8.20 -0.98 -11.64
CA GLU A 112 7.05 -1.83 -12.00
C GLU A 112 6.71 -1.80 -13.50
N MET A 113 6.97 -0.67 -14.18
CA MET A 113 6.69 -0.51 -15.62
C MET A 113 7.95 -0.34 -16.49
N ALA A 114 9.09 0.00 -15.89
CA ALA A 114 10.30 0.31 -16.63
C ALA A 114 11.15 -0.96 -16.80
N LYS A 115 10.88 -1.73 -17.87
CA LYS A 115 11.84 -2.76 -18.34
C LYS A 115 13.20 -2.18 -18.77
N SER A 116 13.34 -0.85 -18.77
CA SER A 116 14.58 -0.10 -18.88
C SER A 116 14.20 1.36 -18.77
N ASP A 117 14.89 2.15 -17.93
CA ASP A 117 14.96 3.57 -18.20
C ASP A 117 15.87 3.73 -19.43
N PRO A 118 15.37 4.08 -20.63
CA PRO A 118 16.18 4.15 -21.84
C PRO A 118 17.28 5.22 -21.70
N ASP A 119 17.05 6.20 -20.82
CA ASP A 119 17.93 7.31 -20.58
C ASP A 119 18.99 7.02 -19.50
N GLY A 120 18.84 5.94 -18.71
CA GLY A 120 19.75 5.57 -17.63
C GLY A 120 19.94 6.65 -16.55
N LYS A 121 18.98 7.55 -16.40
CA LYS A 121 19.05 8.72 -15.51
C LYS A 121 18.51 8.44 -14.12
N GLU A 122 17.69 7.41 -13.94
CA GLU A 122 17.07 7.08 -12.66
C GLU A 122 17.62 5.82 -12.02
N GLU A 123 17.73 5.85 -10.69
CA GLU A 123 17.82 4.63 -9.90
C GLU A 123 16.48 3.89 -9.99
N VAL A 124 16.54 2.61 -10.36
CA VAL A 124 15.36 1.75 -10.52
C VAL A 124 15.40 0.67 -9.43
N GLY A 125 14.31 0.52 -8.70
CA GLY A 125 14.19 -0.48 -7.64
C GLY A 125 12.74 -0.69 -7.22
N SER A 126 12.39 -1.90 -6.78
CA SER A 126 11.06 -2.17 -6.22
C SER A 126 10.76 -1.29 -5.00
N PRO A 127 9.49 -1.13 -4.57
CA PRO A 127 9.18 -0.35 -3.37
C PRO A 127 9.93 -0.84 -2.12
N CYS A 128 10.00 -2.16 -1.90
CA CYS A 128 10.76 -2.76 -0.81
C CYS A 128 12.04 -3.43 -1.33
N GLY A 129 13.06 -3.53 -0.50
CA GLY A 129 14.35 -4.15 -0.82
C GLY A 129 14.25 -5.66 -1.00
N THR A 130 15.09 -6.21 -1.88
CA THR A 130 15.16 -7.65 -2.13
C THR A 130 15.45 -8.42 -0.84
N GLY A 131 14.65 -9.46 -0.58
CA GLY A 131 14.78 -10.28 0.64
C GLY A 131 14.26 -9.63 1.93
N SER A 132 13.74 -8.40 1.88
CA SER A 132 13.08 -7.76 3.02
C SER A 132 11.60 -8.14 3.10
N SER A 133 10.99 -7.97 4.28
CA SER A 133 9.54 -8.03 4.43
C SER A 133 8.88 -6.97 3.53
N SER A 134 7.82 -7.35 2.81
CA SER A 134 7.05 -6.46 1.96
C SER A 134 5.56 -6.79 2.11
N GLN A 135 4.74 -5.76 2.28
CA GLN A 135 3.29 -5.90 2.23
C GLN A 135 2.66 -4.58 1.78
N ILE A 136 1.63 -4.65 0.95
CA ILE A 136 0.78 -3.49 0.69
C ILE A 136 -0.03 -3.19 1.97
N ILE A 137 -0.10 -1.92 2.35
CA ILE A 137 -0.86 -1.43 3.51
C ILE A 137 -2.11 -0.71 3.04
N TYR A 138 -2.01 0.07 1.98
CA TYR A 138 -3.11 0.89 1.46
C TYR A 138 -2.93 1.17 -0.03
N ALA A 139 -4.04 1.47 -0.68
CA ALA A 139 -4.10 1.84 -2.09
C ALA A 139 -5.19 2.90 -2.28
N TRP A 140 -4.87 3.90 -3.11
CA TRP A 140 -5.77 4.96 -3.53
C TRP A 140 -5.80 5.02 -5.05
N ALA A 141 -6.99 5.22 -5.61
CA ALA A 141 -7.19 5.46 -7.04
C ALA A 141 -8.50 6.25 -7.23
N ARG A 142 -8.57 7.07 -8.29
CA ARG A 142 -9.81 7.73 -8.75
C ARG A 142 -10.53 8.55 -7.69
N ASP A 143 -9.80 9.44 -7.01
CA ASP A 143 -10.36 10.36 -6.01
C ASP A 143 -11.14 9.65 -4.90
N ALA A 144 -10.68 8.45 -4.53
CA ALA A 144 -11.24 7.70 -3.41
C ALA A 144 -11.21 8.56 -2.14
N PRO A 145 -12.28 8.53 -1.32
CA PRO A 145 -12.34 9.29 -0.09
C PRO A 145 -11.32 8.74 0.93
N LYS A 146 -11.16 9.50 2.03
CA LYS A 146 -10.41 9.01 3.18
C LYS A 146 -10.94 7.65 3.66
N LEU A 147 -10.02 6.79 4.09
CA LEU A 147 -10.32 5.50 4.68
C LEU A 147 -9.99 5.55 6.17
N GLU A 148 -11.02 5.51 7.00
CA GLU A 148 -10.87 5.26 8.43
C GLU A 148 -10.97 3.76 8.68
N LEU A 149 -10.05 3.20 9.46
CA LEU A 149 -10.15 1.80 9.86
C LEU A 149 -11.24 1.62 10.94
N PRO A 150 -11.82 0.41 11.09
CA PRO A 150 -12.77 0.14 12.15
C PRO A 150 -12.20 0.46 13.54
N GLU A 151 -13.08 0.67 14.52
CA GLU A 151 -12.66 0.99 15.88
C GLU A 151 -11.67 -0.04 16.43
N SER A 152 -10.60 0.47 17.04
CA SER A 152 -9.50 -0.32 17.63
C SER A 152 -8.71 -1.19 16.64
N VAL A 153 -8.87 -0.97 15.33
CA VAL A 153 -8.08 -1.62 14.27
C VAL A 153 -6.94 -0.70 13.82
N GLY A 154 -5.72 -1.24 13.74
CA GLY A 154 -4.60 -0.48 13.17
C GLY A 154 -3.47 -1.35 12.64
N PHE A 155 -2.75 -0.83 11.65
CA PHE A 155 -1.51 -1.46 11.16
C PHE A 155 -0.35 -1.12 12.10
N LYS A 156 0.19 -2.14 12.76
CA LYS A 156 1.34 -1.98 13.67
C LYS A 156 2.64 -1.78 12.88
N VAL A 157 3.34 -0.68 13.13
CA VAL A 157 4.62 -0.33 12.51
C VAL A 157 5.65 0.10 13.55
N GLY A 158 6.94 0.00 13.22
CA GLY A 158 8.03 0.34 14.14
C GLY A 158 8.33 -0.75 15.16
N LYS A 159 9.17 -0.44 16.16
CA LYS A 159 9.62 -1.34 17.24
C LYS A 159 9.85 -2.79 16.83
N ASP A 160 8.94 -3.69 17.16
CA ASP A 160 8.98 -5.14 16.95
C ASP A 160 8.21 -5.60 15.70
N SER A 161 7.47 -4.70 15.04
CA SER A 161 6.80 -4.98 13.76
C SER A 161 7.82 -5.25 12.64
N PRO A 162 7.55 -6.16 11.69
CA PRO A 162 8.38 -6.33 10.50
C PRO A 162 8.37 -5.11 9.56
N ILE A 163 7.46 -4.14 9.76
CA ILE A 163 7.42 -2.88 9.00
C ILE A 163 8.34 -1.86 9.70
N LYS A 164 9.52 -1.62 9.12
CA LYS A 164 10.49 -0.61 9.59
C LYS A 164 10.47 0.66 8.73
N TYR A 165 10.02 0.52 7.48
CA TYR A 165 9.85 1.60 6.54
C TYR A 165 8.44 1.55 5.96
N ILE A 166 7.89 2.71 5.64
CA ILE A 166 6.71 2.82 4.80
C ILE A 166 7.16 3.48 3.51
N VAL A 167 6.79 2.91 2.37
CA VAL A 167 7.16 3.43 1.05
C VAL A 167 5.89 3.84 0.32
N LEU A 168 5.84 5.11 -0.07
CA LEU A 168 4.78 5.67 -0.91
C LEU A 168 5.21 5.55 -2.36
N GLN A 169 4.37 4.90 -3.15
CA GLN A 169 4.45 4.88 -4.60
C GLN A 169 3.34 5.76 -5.19
N VAL A 170 3.70 6.61 -6.15
CA VAL A 170 2.75 7.43 -6.92
C VAL A 170 2.95 7.14 -8.40
N HIS A 171 1.85 6.83 -9.09
CA HIS A 171 1.84 6.67 -10.54
C HIS A 171 1.35 7.97 -11.23
N TYR A 172 2.23 8.57 -12.02
CA TYR A 172 1.97 9.72 -12.88
C TYR A 172 1.72 9.26 -14.33
N ALA A 173 0.45 9.01 -14.67
CA ALA A 173 0.07 8.60 -16.03
C ALA A 173 0.18 9.75 -17.05
N HIS A 174 -0.05 11.00 -16.61
CA HIS A 174 -0.05 12.19 -17.46
C HIS A 174 0.88 13.26 -16.89
N ILE A 175 1.57 13.98 -17.78
CA ILE A 175 2.58 14.99 -17.39
C ILE A 175 2.30 16.39 -17.93
N ASP A 176 1.10 16.65 -18.46
CA ASP A 176 0.79 17.94 -19.11
C ASP A 176 1.03 19.15 -18.19
N LYS A 177 0.76 18.97 -16.89
CA LYS A 177 0.99 19.98 -15.84
C LYS A 177 2.48 20.27 -15.58
N PHE A 178 3.37 19.35 -15.90
CA PHE A 178 4.80 19.39 -15.54
C PHE A 178 5.70 19.78 -16.73
N LYS A 179 5.12 20.04 -17.91
CA LYS A 179 5.85 20.38 -19.14
C LYS A 179 6.69 21.65 -19.05
N ASP A 180 6.39 22.54 -18.11
CA ASP A 180 7.17 23.75 -17.86
C ASP A 180 8.51 23.49 -17.15
N GLY A 181 8.72 22.26 -16.62
CA GLY A 181 9.92 21.88 -15.87
C GLY A 181 10.10 22.59 -14.53
N THR A 182 9.10 23.35 -14.06
CA THR A 182 9.16 24.14 -12.82
C THR A 182 8.02 23.85 -11.85
N THR A 183 6.90 23.33 -12.36
CA THR A 183 5.79 22.89 -11.53
C THR A 183 6.14 21.58 -10.83
N TYR A 184 6.14 21.60 -9.50
CA TYR A 184 6.39 20.43 -8.67
C TYR A 184 5.08 19.79 -8.18
N ASP A 185 5.18 18.53 -7.74
CA ASP A 185 4.10 17.74 -7.16
C ASP A 185 4.47 17.20 -5.78
N ASP A 186 3.52 17.26 -4.86
CA ASP A 186 3.58 16.72 -3.50
C ASP A 186 2.39 15.79 -3.22
N SER A 187 1.91 15.10 -4.27
CA SER A 187 0.86 14.10 -4.11
C SER A 187 1.30 13.04 -3.09
N GLY A 188 0.38 12.63 -2.23
CA GLY A 188 0.67 11.62 -1.20
C GLY A 188 -0.49 11.37 -0.27
N ILE A 189 -0.18 10.94 0.95
CA ILE A 189 -1.18 10.50 1.93
C ILE A 189 -0.84 11.06 3.31
N PHE A 190 -1.84 11.64 3.97
CA PHE A 190 -1.77 11.91 5.40
C PHE A 190 -2.11 10.64 6.16
N LEU A 191 -1.14 10.11 6.91
CA LEU A 191 -1.32 8.93 7.76
C LEU A 191 -1.88 9.36 9.11
N HIS A 192 -3.01 8.77 9.50
CA HIS A 192 -3.56 8.95 10.83
C HIS A 192 -3.04 7.82 11.71
N TYR A 193 -2.37 8.17 12.81
CA TYR A 193 -1.69 7.20 13.65
C TYR A 193 -1.89 7.44 15.14
N THR A 194 -1.69 6.40 15.94
CA THR A 194 -1.70 6.52 17.41
C THR A 194 -0.57 5.70 18.04
N LEU A 195 -0.18 6.10 19.25
CA LEU A 195 0.73 5.35 20.13
C LEU A 195 -0.03 4.42 21.09
N LYS A 196 -1.37 4.53 21.16
CA LYS A 196 -2.18 3.61 21.94
C LYS A 196 -2.12 2.23 21.30
N THR A 197 -1.82 1.21 22.09
CA THR A 197 -1.86 -0.18 21.64
C THR A 197 -3.26 -0.53 21.13
N MET A 198 -3.35 -0.97 19.88
CA MET A 198 -4.59 -1.49 19.29
C MET A 198 -4.75 -2.97 19.64
N THR A 199 -5.94 -3.36 20.09
CA THR A 199 -6.28 -4.77 20.35
C THR A 199 -6.55 -5.55 19.06
N LYS A 200 -6.82 -4.86 17.94
CA LYS A 200 -7.05 -5.48 16.65
C LYS A 200 -5.96 -5.06 15.68
N GLN A 201 -5.09 -5.99 15.32
CA GLN A 201 -3.99 -5.70 14.39
C GLN A 201 -4.41 -5.97 12.95
N ALA A 202 -4.29 -4.96 12.09
CA ALA A 202 -4.66 -5.04 10.70
C ALA A 202 -3.59 -5.72 9.84
N GLY A 203 -4.02 -6.48 8.84
CA GLY A 203 -3.20 -7.04 7.79
C GLY A 203 -3.91 -6.99 6.44
N VAL A 204 -3.14 -7.14 5.37
CA VAL A 204 -3.66 -7.35 4.02
C VAL A 204 -3.20 -8.70 3.53
N LEU A 205 -4.12 -9.51 3.02
CA LEU A 205 -3.82 -10.73 2.27
C LEU A 205 -4.11 -10.46 0.80
N LEU A 206 -3.09 -10.61 -0.05
CA LEU A 206 -3.27 -10.53 -1.49
C LEU A 206 -3.51 -11.93 -2.05
N LEU A 207 -4.68 -12.14 -2.64
CA LEU A 207 -4.98 -13.30 -3.48
C LEU A 207 -4.69 -12.92 -4.93
N GLY A 208 -3.85 -13.68 -5.59
CA GLY A 208 -3.57 -13.51 -7.01
C GLY A 208 -3.21 -14.79 -7.71
N THR A 209 -2.98 -14.73 -9.01
CA THR A 209 -2.71 -15.92 -9.83
C THR A 209 -1.77 -15.59 -10.97
N GLY A 210 -0.96 -16.57 -11.36
CA GLY A 210 -0.08 -16.49 -12.54
C GLY A 210 -0.82 -16.84 -13.83
N GLY A 211 -0.08 -17.31 -14.84
CA GLY A 211 -0.66 -17.80 -16.10
C GLY A 211 -0.76 -16.75 -17.20
N TYR A 212 -1.59 -17.02 -18.19
CA TYR A 212 -1.77 -16.15 -19.35
C TYR A 212 -3.23 -16.10 -19.85
N ILE A 213 -3.54 -15.05 -20.61
CA ILE A 213 -4.84 -14.82 -21.23
C ILE A 213 -4.68 -14.98 -22.75
N PRO A 214 -5.36 -15.96 -23.38
CA PRO A 214 -5.31 -16.14 -24.83
C PRO A 214 -5.87 -14.92 -25.59
N PRO A 215 -5.43 -14.70 -26.85
CA PRO A 215 -5.96 -13.63 -27.68
C PRO A 215 -7.44 -13.85 -28.02
N ASN A 216 -8.22 -12.77 -28.06
CA ASN A 216 -9.63 -12.78 -28.48
C ASN A 216 -10.52 -13.79 -27.73
N LYS A 217 -10.24 -14.00 -26.44
CA LYS A 217 -10.98 -14.94 -25.58
C LYS A 217 -11.35 -14.32 -24.23
N VAL A 218 -12.40 -14.88 -23.64
CA VAL A 218 -12.69 -14.74 -22.22
C VAL A 218 -11.95 -15.84 -21.47
N GLU A 219 -11.23 -15.45 -20.42
CA GLU A 219 -10.44 -16.36 -19.58
C GLU A 219 -10.82 -16.20 -18.11
N HIS A 220 -10.79 -17.30 -17.36
CA HIS A 220 -11.09 -17.32 -15.93
C HIS A 220 -9.84 -17.68 -15.14
N MET A 221 -9.30 -16.68 -14.46
CA MET A 221 -8.08 -16.86 -13.66
C MET A 221 -8.47 -17.05 -12.21
N GLU A 222 -7.94 -18.11 -11.59
CA GLU A 222 -8.38 -18.54 -10.26
C GLU A 222 -7.22 -18.71 -9.29
N THR A 223 -7.52 -18.49 -8.02
CA THR A 223 -6.64 -18.84 -6.91
C THR A 223 -7.39 -19.39 -5.72
N LEU A 224 -6.72 -20.26 -4.97
CA LEU A 224 -7.24 -20.95 -3.80
C LEU A 224 -6.08 -21.26 -2.84
N CYS A 225 -6.19 -20.83 -1.58
CA CYS A 225 -5.23 -21.19 -0.53
C CYS A 225 -5.92 -21.51 0.78
N ASP A 226 -5.35 -22.46 1.53
CA ASP A 226 -5.78 -22.77 2.89
C ASP A 226 -5.22 -21.75 3.89
N ILE A 227 -6.02 -21.40 4.89
CA ILE A 227 -5.55 -20.76 6.10
C ILE A 227 -4.82 -21.81 6.96
N ARG A 228 -3.50 -21.77 6.92
CA ARG A 228 -2.62 -22.72 7.61
C ARG A 228 -2.21 -22.29 9.02
N GLU A 229 -2.39 -21.01 9.34
CA GLU A 229 -2.08 -20.48 10.67
C GLU A 229 -3.29 -20.69 11.59
N ASN A 230 -3.03 -21.12 12.82
CA ASN A 230 -4.08 -21.30 13.83
C ASN A 230 -4.51 -19.95 14.40
N LYS A 231 -5.11 -19.11 13.56
CA LYS A 231 -5.58 -17.76 13.86
C LYS A 231 -6.98 -17.56 13.33
N THR A 232 -7.75 -16.70 13.99
CA THR A 232 -9.04 -16.21 13.49
C THR A 232 -8.83 -14.83 12.90
N ILE A 233 -9.20 -14.64 11.63
CA ILE A 233 -9.11 -13.34 10.97
C ILE A 233 -10.50 -12.82 10.66
N HIS A 234 -10.67 -11.51 10.81
CA HIS A 234 -11.94 -10.83 10.60
C HIS A 234 -11.83 -9.91 9.37
N PRO A 235 -12.42 -10.30 8.23
CA PRO A 235 -12.40 -9.47 7.04
C PRO A 235 -13.24 -8.21 7.25
N PHE A 236 -12.77 -7.06 6.78
CA PHE A 236 -13.51 -5.81 6.91
C PHE A 236 -13.51 -4.95 5.64
N ALA A 237 -12.49 -5.07 4.78
CA ALA A 237 -12.51 -4.40 3.49
C ALA A 237 -11.82 -5.24 2.40
N TYR A 238 -12.13 -4.97 1.14
CA TYR A 238 -11.48 -5.59 -0.01
C TYR A 238 -11.22 -4.59 -1.12
N ARG A 239 -10.21 -4.87 -1.94
CA ARG A 239 -9.90 -4.13 -3.17
C ARG A 239 -9.66 -5.11 -4.31
N THR A 240 -10.13 -4.76 -5.50
CA THR A 240 -9.87 -5.52 -6.73
C THR A 240 -8.94 -4.73 -7.63
N HIS A 241 -8.04 -5.42 -8.33
CA HIS A 241 -7.14 -4.80 -9.30
C HIS A 241 -6.86 -5.73 -10.48
N THR A 242 -6.93 -5.14 -11.66
CA THR A 242 -6.51 -5.66 -12.97
C THR A 242 -6.00 -4.47 -13.80
N HIS A 243 -5.39 -4.77 -14.94
CA HIS A 243 -5.24 -3.82 -16.04
C HIS A 243 -6.52 -3.83 -16.90
N SER A 244 -6.40 -3.63 -18.22
CA SER A 244 -7.52 -3.30 -19.10
C SER A 244 -8.42 -4.46 -19.52
N LEU A 245 -8.00 -5.71 -19.34
CA LEU A 245 -8.75 -6.90 -19.74
C LEU A 245 -9.71 -7.38 -18.65
N GLY A 246 -9.54 -6.95 -17.40
CA GLY A 246 -10.43 -7.30 -16.31
C GLY A 246 -11.87 -6.83 -16.53
N ARG A 247 -12.83 -7.69 -16.18
CA ARG A 247 -14.27 -7.38 -16.18
C ARG A 247 -14.90 -7.56 -14.82
N VAL A 248 -14.51 -8.61 -14.11
CA VAL A 248 -15.04 -8.92 -12.79
C VAL A 248 -13.95 -9.59 -11.98
N VAL A 249 -13.76 -9.15 -10.73
CA VAL A 249 -12.97 -9.87 -9.74
C VAL A 249 -13.87 -10.17 -8.55
N SER A 250 -13.86 -11.42 -8.09
CA SER A 250 -14.64 -11.87 -6.94
C SER A 250 -13.76 -12.65 -5.97
N GLY A 251 -13.93 -12.42 -4.67
CA GLY A 251 -13.24 -13.15 -3.60
C GLY A 251 -14.22 -13.87 -2.69
N TYR A 252 -13.80 -15.02 -2.17
CA TYR A 252 -14.64 -15.94 -1.39
C TYR A 252 -13.88 -16.55 -0.23
N ARG A 253 -14.61 -16.84 0.85
CA ARG A 253 -14.24 -17.85 1.85
C ARG A 253 -14.95 -19.15 1.49
N VAL A 254 -14.24 -20.26 1.55
CA VAL A 254 -14.79 -21.61 1.40
C VAL A 254 -14.53 -22.38 2.68
N ARG A 255 -15.60 -22.85 3.32
CA ARG A 255 -15.53 -23.67 4.54
C ARG A 255 -16.12 -25.04 4.25
N VAL A 256 -15.39 -26.08 4.60
CA VAL A 256 -15.86 -27.47 4.48
C VAL A 256 -16.63 -27.83 5.74
N ASP A 257 -17.86 -28.35 5.60
CA ASP A 257 -18.63 -28.86 6.74
C ASP A 257 -18.19 -30.28 7.15
N GLU A 258 -18.82 -30.82 8.20
CA GLU A 258 -18.52 -32.16 8.71
C GLU A 258 -18.84 -33.28 7.70
N GLN A 259 -19.71 -33.00 6.73
CA GLN A 259 -20.10 -33.91 5.66
C GLN A 259 -19.16 -33.83 4.45
N GLY A 260 -18.17 -32.93 4.46
CA GLY A 260 -17.24 -32.73 3.36
C GLY A 260 -17.76 -31.81 2.25
N THR A 261 -18.82 -31.05 2.50
CA THR A 261 -19.43 -30.13 1.51
C THR A 261 -18.81 -28.73 1.62
N ASP A 262 -18.50 -28.14 0.46
CA ASP A 262 -17.94 -26.80 0.36
C ASP A 262 -19.03 -25.71 0.45
N HIS A 263 -18.97 -24.90 1.51
CA HIS A 263 -19.80 -23.70 1.68
C HIS A 263 -19.05 -22.44 1.24
N TRP A 264 -19.51 -21.83 0.16
CA TRP A 264 -18.92 -20.64 -0.44
C TRP A 264 -19.60 -19.37 0.08
N THR A 265 -18.81 -18.46 0.65
CA THR A 265 -19.28 -17.16 1.14
C THR A 265 -18.52 -16.06 0.41
N ARG A 266 -19.26 -15.21 -0.33
CA ARG A 266 -18.66 -14.11 -1.08
C ARG A 266 -18.20 -13.02 -0.12
N LEU A 267 -16.94 -12.61 -0.24
CA LEU A 267 -16.34 -11.52 0.53
C LEU A 267 -16.47 -10.19 -0.23
N GLY A 268 -16.43 -10.24 -1.55
CA GLY A 268 -16.64 -9.09 -2.41
C GLY A 268 -16.63 -9.46 -3.87
N LYS A 269 -17.36 -8.69 -4.68
CA LYS A 269 -17.35 -8.78 -6.15
C LYS A 269 -17.38 -7.38 -6.73
N ARG A 270 -16.52 -7.11 -7.71
CA ARG A 270 -16.49 -5.79 -8.35
C ARG A 270 -15.95 -5.84 -9.77
N ASP A 271 -16.37 -4.86 -10.56
CA ASP A 271 -15.67 -4.47 -11.78
C ASP A 271 -14.35 -3.77 -11.40
N PRO A 272 -13.18 -4.35 -11.73
CA PRO A 272 -11.87 -3.78 -11.38
C PRO A 272 -11.57 -2.49 -12.14
N LEU A 273 -12.32 -2.14 -13.17
CA LEU A 273 -12.18 -0.88 -13.92
C LEU A 273 -13.00 0.27 -13.30
N THR A 274 -13.74 0.03 -12.22
CA THR A 274 -14.33 1.09 -11.37
C THR A 274 -13.28 1.62 -10.38
N PRO A 275 -13.52 2.71 -9.61
CA PRO A 275 -12.55 3.20 -8.62
C PRO A 275 -11.97 2.09 -7.74
N GLN A 276 -10.65 1.89 -7.81
CA GLN A 276 -9.95 0.77 -7.18
C GLN A 276 -9.51 1.09 -5.74
N MET A 277 -10.47 1.44 -4.90
CA MET A 277 -10.28 1.64 -3.47
C MET A 277 -10.67 0.40 -2.66
N PHE A 278 -10.45 0.46 -1.35
CA PHE A 278 -10.97 -0.53 -0.43
C PHE A 278 -12.45 -0.29 -0.14
N TYR A 279 -13.26 -1.32 -0.33
CA TYR A 279 -14.70 -1.34 -0.07
C TYR A 279 -15.01 -2.27 1.09
N PRO A 280 -16.06 -2.00 1.89
CA PRO A 280 -16.52 -2.94 2.90
C PRO A 280 -16.82 -4.31 2.31
N VAL A 281 -16.45 -5.37 3.03
CA VAL A 281 -16.77 -6.74 2.62
C VAL A 281 -18.26 -7.02 2.71
N GLU A 282 -18.74 -7.93 1.85
CA GLU A 282 -20.14 -8.38 1.85
C GLU A 282 -20.46 -9.29 3.05
N SER A 283 -19.45 -9.96 3.61
CA SER A 283 -19.57 -10.78 4.81
C SER A 283 -18.40 -10.51 5.75
N THR A 284 -18.73 -10.23 7.01
CA THR A 284 -17.78 -10.04 8.11
C THR A 284 -17.61 -11.29 8.95
N GLU A 285 -18.13 -12.45 8.50
CA GLU A 285 -17.95 -13.71 9.21
C GLU A 285 -16.44 -14.03 9.36
N PRO A 286 -16.02 -14.54 10.53
CA PRO A 286 -14.62 -14.87 10.74
C PRO A 286 -14.18 -15.97 9.78
N ILE A 287 -12.94 -15.81 9.30
CA ILE A 287 -12.22 -16.83 8.54
C ILE A 287 -11.29 -17.53 9.53
N LEU A 288 -11.39 -18.85 9.58
CA LEU A 288 -10.78 -19.69 10.60
C LEU A 288 -9.64 -20.54 10.02
N TYR A 289 -8.86 -21.14 10.91
CA TYR A 289 -7.93 -22.21 10.56
C TYR A 289 -8.62 -23.29 9.72
N LYS A 290 -7.96 -23.72 8.63
CA LYS A 290 -8.45 -24.66 7.60
C LYS A 290 -9.56 -24.16 6.68
N ASP A 291 -10.08 -22.95 6.87
CA ASP A 291 -10.86 -22.33 5.79
C ASP A 291 -9.98 -22.13 4.56
N ARG A 292 -10.59 -22.09 3.39
CA ARG A 292 -9.94 -21.71 2.14
C ARG A 292 -10.36 -20.31 1.73
N LEU A 293 -9.42 -19.58 1.16
CA LEU A 293 -9.66 -18.30 0.52
C LEU A 293 -9.47 -18.46 -0.98
N ALA A 294 -10.47 -18.04 -1.74
CA ALA A 294 -10.50 -18.17 -3.19
C ALA A 294 -10.73 -16.80 -3.85
N ALA A 295 -10.14 -16.59 -5.01
CA ALA A 295 -10.51 -15.47 -5.88
C ALA A 295 -10.59 -15.92 -7.34
N ARG A 296 -11.48 -15.27 -8.10
CA ARG A 296 -11.64 -15.46 -9.53
C ARG A 296 -11.66 -14.10 -10.24
N CYS A 297 -10.85 -13.97 -11.27
CA CYS A 297 -10.94 -12.87 -12.24
C CYS A 297 -11.52 -13.38 -13.55
N THR A 298 -12.51 -12.67 -14.09
CA THR A 298 -12.95 -12.82 -15.47
C THR A 298 -12.24 -11.78 -16.32
N MET A 299 -11.43 -12.26 -17.25
CA MET A 299 -10.68 -11.44 -18.19
C MET A 299 -11.31 -11.57 -19.57
N GLU A 300 -11.39 -10.47 -20.31
CA GLU A 300 -11.84 -10.45 -21.70
C GLU A 300 -10.79 -9.79 -22.58
N SER A 301 -10.07 -10.61 -23.34
CA SER A 301 -9.04 -10.16 -24.25
C SER A 301 -9.62 -9.77 -25.60
N ASN A 302 -9.37 -8.53 -26.01
CA ASN A 302 -9.55 -8.04 -27.39
C ASN A 302 -8.20 -7.91 -28.12
N ARG A 303 -7.13 -8.48 -27.55
CA ARG A 303 -5.77 -8.40 -28.09
C ARG A 303 -5.52 -9.58 -29.04
N ASN A 304 -4.65 -9.35 -30.02
CA ASN A 304 -4.26 -10.37 -31.01
C ASN A 304 -3.07 -11.23 -30.56
N THR A 305 -2.48 -10.93 -29.40
CA THR A 305 -1.37 -11.67 -28.82
C THR A 305 -1.75 -12.19 -27.43
N ILE A 306 -1.02 -13.21 -26.97
CA ILE A 306 -1.11 -13.69 -25.58
C ILE A 306 -0.74 -12.55 -24.64
N THR A 307 -1.50 -12.41 -23.56
CA THR A 307 -1.18 -11.47 -22.46
C THR A 307 -0.77 -12.28 -21.24
N ASN A 308 0.45 -12.07 -20.74
CA ASN A 308 0.95 -12.76 -19.55
C ASN A 308 0.56 -12.00 -18.28
N ILE A 309 0.57 -12.69 -17.14
CA ILE A 309 0.55 -11.98 -15.86
C ILE A 309 1.88 -11.26 -15.62
N GLY A 310 1.81 -9.98 -15.27
CA GLY A 310 2.98 -9.11 -15.11
C GLY A 310 2.58 -7.70 -14.70
N ALA A 311 3.59 -6.87 -14.46
CA ALA A 311 3.39 -5.53 -13.90
C ALA A 311 3.12 -4.45 -14.96
N THR A 312 3.33 -4.74 -16.25
CA THR A 312 3.20 -3.71 -17.29
C THR A 312 1.77 -3.56 -17.81
N ASN A 313 1.43 -2.41 -18.39
CA ASN A 313 0.16 -2.22 -19.10
C ASN A 313 -0.05 -3.20 -20.29
N ASN A 314 1.04 -3.75 -20.82
CA ASN A 314 1.03 -4.82 -21.84
C ASN A 314 0.82 -6.20 -21.22
N ASP A 315 1.00 -6.34 -19.91
CA ASP A 315 0.67 -7.53 -19.15
C ASP A 315 -0.71 -7.37 -18.47
N GLU A 316 -1.11 -8.35 -17.66
CA GLU A 316 -2.27 -8.27 -16.78
C GLU A 316 -1.94 -8.63 -15.33
N MET A 317 -2.84 -8.26 -14.43
CA MET A 317 -2.87 -8.71 -13.04
C MET A 317 -4.26 -9.24 -12.68
N CYS A 318 -4.31 -10.23 -11.81
CA CYS A 318 -5.54 -10.69 -11.19
C CYS A 318 -5.36 -10.63 -9.68
N ASN A 319 -5.76 -9.52 -9.05
CA ASN A 319 -5.50 -9.27 -7.64
C ASN A 319 -6.80 -8.99 -6.88
N PHE A 320 -7.01 -9.75 -5.80
CA PHE A 320 -8.02 -9.49 -4.78
C PHE A 320 -7.30 -9.28 -3.43
N TYR A 321 -7.30 -8.04 -2.95
CA TYR A 321 -6.73 -7.68 -1.66
C TYR A 321 -7.82 -7.76 -0.60
N LEU A 322 -7.58 -8.53 0.46
CA LEU A 322 -8.47 -8.64 1.61
C LEU A 322 -7.80 -7.97 2.82
N MET A 323 -8.38 -6.87 3.29
CA MET A 323 -8.06 -6.29 4.59
C MET A 323 -8.81 -7.04 5.68
N TYR A 324 -8.05 -7.47 6.68
CA TYR A 324 -8.56 -8.17 7.85
C TYR A 324 -7.86 -7.68 9.12
N TYR A 325 -8.43 -8.00 10.28
CA TYR A 325 -7.73 -7.87 11.55
C TYR A 325 -7.69 -9.19 12.31
N VAL A 326 -6.74 -9.30 13.23
CA VAL A 326 -6.66 -10.37 14.23
C VAL A 326 -6.78 -9.73 15.61
N GLU A 327 -7.57 -10.33 16.49
CA GLU A 327 -7.76 -9.84 17.86
C GLU A 327 -6.67 -10.37 18.79
N ASN A 328 -6.02 -9.47 19.53
CA ASN A 328 -5.00 -9.74 20.55
C ASN A 328 -3.81 -10.61 20.06
N ASP A 329 -3.53 -10.60 18.76
CA ASP A 329 -2.44 -11.33 18.12
C ASP A 329 -1.94 -10.52 16.91
N GLU A 330 -0.79 -10.90 16.37
CA GLU A 330 -0.22 -10.34 15.15
C GLU A 330 -1.00 -10.82 13.91
N PRO A 331 -0.99 -10.08 12.78
CA PRO A 331 -1.56 -10.53 11.52
C PRO A 331 -0.95 -11.85 11.02
N LEU A 332 -1.55 -12.45 9.98
CA LEU A 332 -1.00 -13.65 9.36
C LEU A 332 0.42 -13.39 8.85
N SER A 333 1.29 -14.38 9.00
CA SER A 333 2.60 -14.43 8.31
C SER A 333 2.42 -14.57 6.80
N MET A 334 1.38 -15.30 6.37
CA MET A 334 0.97 -15.43 4.98
C MET A 334 0.43 -14.08 4.47
N LYS A 335 1.21 -13.42 3.59
CA LYS A 335 0.83 -12.16 2.94
C LYS A 335 0.28 -12.33 1.53
N TYR A 336 0.62 -13.45 0.89
CA TYR A 336 0.29 -13.75 -0.49
C TYR A 336 -0.33 -15.14 -0.58
N CYS A 337 -1.47 -15.22 -1.25
CA CYS A 337 -2.10 -16.45 -1.69
C CYS A 337 -2.03 -16.48 -3.22
N PHE A 338 -1.10 -17.27 -3.76
CA PHE A 338 -0.90 -17.39 -5.20
C PHE A 338 -0.98 -18.85 -5.61
N SER A 339 -1.61 -19.08 -6.75
CA SER A 339 -1.61 -20.36 -7.46
C SER A 339 -1.17 -20.14 -8.90
N ASN A 340 -0.83 -21.24 -9.58
CA ASN A 340 -0.67 -21.20 -11.01
C ASN A 340 -2.04 -20.96 -11.65
N GLY A 341 -2.12 -19.96 -12.53
CA GLY A 341 -3.29 -19.74 -13.37
C GLY A 341 -3.21 -20.57 -14.65
N PRO A 342 -4.20 -20.40 -15.56
CA PRO A 342 -4.28 -21.13 -16.83
C PRO A 342 -3.10 -20.90 -17.78
#